data_AF-A0A453F4T5-F1
#
_entry.id   AF-A0A453F4T5-F1
#
_cell.length_a   1.000
_cell.length_b   1.000
_cell.length_c   1.000
_cell.angle_alpha   90.00
_cell.angle_beta   90.00
_cell.angle_gamma   90.00
#
_symmetry.space_group_name_H-M   'P 1'
#
loop_
_entity.id
_entity.type
_entity.pdbx_description
1 polymer ?
#
loop_
_entity_poly.entity_id
_entity_poly.type
_entity_poly.pdbx_seq_one_letter_code
_entity_poly.pdbx_strand_id
1 'polypeptide(L)' 'SCCGNQTVPCGRPGCTVCDDPSTYGSWDGTHPTEAVYKVIADGVLHGPHSSPLPLAKTCPPS' A
#
# COMPACT_ATOMS: atom_id res chain seq x y z
N SER A 1 -2.87 5.53 -17.29
CA SER A 1 -3.41 5.83 -15.96
C SER A 1 -2.45 5.28 -14.93
N CYS A 2 -2.18 6.03 -13.87
CA CYS A 2 -1.74 5.48 -12.60
C CYS A 2 -2.77 4.46 -12.10
N CYS A 3 -2.31 3.60 -11.21
CA CYS A 3 -2.96 2.39 -10.72
C CYS A 3 -3.01 1.26 -11.76
N GLY A 4 -2.11 0.27 -11.63
CA GLY A 4 -2.02 -0.89 -12.53
C GLY A 4 -0.88 -0.80 -13.56
N ASN A 5 -1.08 -1.42 -14.73
CA ASN A 5 -0.06 -1.49 -15.78
C ASN A 5 -0.04 -0.20 -16.63
N GLN A 6 1.05 0.54 -16.53
CA GLN A 6 1.16 1.89 -17.09
C GLN A 6 1.81 1.90 -18.47
N THR A 7 1.26 2.68 -19.39
CA THR A 7 1.92 3.05 -20.66
C THR A 7 2.69 4.37 -20.57
N VAL A 8 2.32 5.26 -19.64
CA VAL A 8 3.01 6.52 -19.32
C VAL A 8 3.31 6.53 -17.82
N PRO A 9 4.56 6.78 -17.38
CA PRO A 9 4.90 6.77 -15.96
C PRO A 9 4.10 7.81 -15.15
N CYS A 10 3.60 7.40 -13.99
CA CYS A 10 3.03 8.31 -12.98
C CYS A 10 3.95 9.51 -12.70
N GLY A 11 3.34 10.68 -12.49
CA GLY A 11 4.05 11.92 -12.22
C GLY A 11 4.65 12.59 -13.45
N ARG A 12 4.45 12.03 -14.66
CA ARG A 12 4.82 12.68 -15.93
C ARG A 12 3.61 13.37 -16.58
N PRO A 13 3.84 14.40 -17.42
CA PRO A 13 2.76 15.03 -18.19
C PRO A 13 1.98 13.99 -19.02
N GLY A 14 0.66 14.12 -19.03
CA GLY A 14 -0.23 13.18 -19.70
C GLY A 14 -0.57 11.92 -18.90
N CYS A 15 -0.04 11.75 -17.68
CA CYS A 15 -0.55 10.72 -16.78
C CYS A 15 -1.93 11.15 -16.22
N THR A 16 -2.83 10.19 -16.11
CA THR A 16 -4.10 10.32 -15.37
C THR A 16 -4.02 9.47 -14.11
N VAL A 17 -4.80 9.79 -13.08
CA VAL A 17 -5.00 8.90 -11.93
C VAL A 17 -6.25 8.06 -12.19
N CYS A 18 -6.26 6.80 -11.74
CA CYS A 18 -7.44 5.96 -11.81
C CYS A 18 -8.56 6.53 -10.91
N ASP A 19 -9.82 6.22 -11.22
CA ASP A 19 -10.96 6.77 -10.47
C ASP A 19 -10.98 6.31 -8.99
N ASP A 20 -10.64 5.05 -8.74
CA ASP A 20 -10.54 4.48 -7.40
C ASP A 20 -9.26 3.65 -7.21
N PRO A 21 -8.19 4.24 -6.67
CA PRO A 21 -6.93 3.55 -6.39
C PRO A 21 -7.04 2.39 -5.42
N SER A 22 -8.09 2.32 -4.60
CA SER A 22 -8.24 1.24 -3.61
C SER A 22 -8.55 -0.11 -4.25
N THR A 23 -9.02 -0.11 -5.50
CA THR A 23 -9.37 -1.31 -6.27
C THR A 23 -8.18 -1.93 -7.02
N TYR A 24 -6.99 -1.32 -6.93
CA TYR A 24 -5.79 -1.75 -7.65
C TYR A 24 -4.69 -2.20 -6.68
N GLY A 25 -3.90 -3.19 -7.10
CA GLY A 25 -2.77 -3.70 -6.32
C GLY A 25 -1.53 -2.80 -6.40
N SER A 26 -1.28 -2.18 -7.54
CA SER A 26 -0.11 -1.32 -7.77
C SER A 26 -0.53 0.10 -8.09
N TRP A 27 0.22 1.08 -7.60
CA TRP A 27 0.09 2.50 -7.90
C TRP A 27 0.76 2.89 -9.23
N ASP A 28 1.96 2.39 -9.50
CA ASP A 28 2.76 2.80 -10.67
C ASP A 28 3.45 1.62 -11.40
N GLY A 29 2.98 0.40 -11.19
CA GLY A 29 3.60 -0.82 -11.69
C GLY A 29 4.78 -1.32 -10.84
N THR A 30 5.31 -0.50 -9.92
CA THR A 30 6.38 -0.87 -9.00
C THR A 30 5.93 -0.79 -7.54
N HIS A 31 5.34 0.34 -7.15
CA HIS A 31 4.88 0.59 -5.79
C HIS A 31 3.44 0.08 -5.59
N PRO A 32 3.11 -0.49 -4.41
CA PRO A 32 1.74 -0.82 -4.05
C PRO A 32 0.86 0.42 -3.86
N THR A 33 -0.46 0.23 -3.98
CA THR A 33 -1.42 1.27 -3.56
C THR A 33 -1.50 1.35 -2.05
N GLU A 34 -2.08 2.45 -1.53
CA GLU A 34 -2.35 2.60 -0.10
C GLU A 34 -3.19 1.44 0.45
N ALA A 35 -4.16 0.94 -0.32
CA ALA A 35 -5.00 -0.19 0.08
C ALA A 35 -4.16 -1.46 0.35
N VAL A 36 -3.19 -1.75 -0.52
CA VAL A 36 -2.27 -2.89 -0.30
C VAL A 36 -1.35 -2.61 0.88
N TYR A 37 -0.82 -1.38 1.01
CA TYR A 37 0.00 -1.02 2.17
C TYR A 37 -0.74 -1.15 3.50
N LYS A 38 -2.05 -0.86 3.56
CA LYS A 38 -2.87 -1.07 4.76
C LYS A 38 -2.91 -2.54 5.17
N VAL A 39 -3.10 -3.45 4.21
CA VAL A 39 -3.09 -4.90 4.48
C VAL A 39 -1.73 -5.37 4.95
N ILE A 40 -0.64 -4.92 4.32
CA ILE A 40 0.73 -5.25 4.74
C ILE A 40 0.99 -4.75 6.15
N ALA A 41 0.65 -3.48 6.43
CA ALA A 41 0.83 -2.88 7.73
C ALA A 41 0.02 -3.61 8.81
N ASP A 42 -1.23 -3.96 8.54
CA ASP A 42 -2.05 -4.73 9.47
C ASP A 42 -1.46 -6.11 9.78
N GLY A 43 -1.00 -6.84 8.75
CA GLY A 43 -0.31 -8.11 8.94
C GLY A 43 0.98 -7.99 9.78
N VAL A 44 1.73 -6.91 9.59
CA VAL A 44 2.95 -6.60 10.35
C VAL A 44 2.64 -6.22 11.80
N LEU A 45 1.61 -5.41 12.02
CA LEU A 45 1.26 -4.86 13.32
C LEU A 45 0.45 -5.82 14.20
N HIS A 46 -0.41 -6.65 13.59
CA HIS A 46 -1.44 -7.43 14.27
C HIS A 46 -1.50 -8.91 13.84
N GLY A 47 -0.80 -9.31 12.78
CA GLY A 47 -0.92 -10.64 12.19
C GLY A 47 -0.36 -11.77 13.07
N PRO A 48 -0.74 -13.03 12.80
CA PRO A 48 -0.31 -14.19 13.60
C PRO A 48 1.20 -14.48 13.52
N HIS A 49 1.89 -13.87 12.55
CA HIS A 49 3.33 -14.02 12.32
C HIS A 49 4.14 -12.80 12.78
N SER A 50 3.52 -11.80 13.40
CA SER A 50 4.24 -10.69 14.03
C SER A 50 4.87 -11.18 15.35
N SER A 51 6.08 -11.73 15.26
CA SER A 51 6.83 -12.35 16.36
C SER A 51 8.12 -11.56 16.63
N PRO A 52 8.59 -11.41 17.90
CA PRO A 52 8.17 -12.12 19.12
C PRO A 52 6.87 -11.63 19.77
N LEU A 53 6.42 -10.40 19.47
CA LEU A 53 5.11 -9.87 19.81
C LEU A 53 4.63 -8.95 18.67
N PRO A 54 3.31 -8.78 18.47
CA PRO A 54 2.79 -7.82 17.51
C PRO A 54 3.36 -6.42 17.80
N LEU A 55 3.87 -5.75 16.76
CA LEU A 55 4.53 -4.45 16.90
C LEU A 55 3.61 -3.42 17.57
N ALA A 56 2.31 -3.49 17.35
CA ALA A 56 1.33 -2.62 18.01
C ALA A 56 1.35 -2.71 19.55
N LYS A 57 1.88 -3.80 20.12
CA LYS A 57 1.99 -4.02 21.57
C LYS A 57 3.34 -3.59 22.15
N THR A 58 4.26 -3.13 21.31
CA THR A 58 5.62 -2.75 21.74
C THR A 58 5.71 -1.30 22.22
N CYS A 59 4.78 -0.44 21.83
CA CYS A 59 4.69 0.92 22.34
C CYS A 59 3.94 0.95 23.68
N PRO A 60 4.49 1.55 24.75
CA PRO A 60 3.73 1.78 25.97
C PRO A 60 2.57 2.75 25.71
N PRO A 61 1.44 2.61 26.43
CA PRO A 61 0.35 3.58 26.34
C PRO A 61 0.85 4.95 26.79
N SER A 62 0.43 5.99 26.05
CA SER A 62 0.68 7.40 26.34
C SER A 62 0.07 7.83 27.68
#